data_AF-A0A453RQP7-F1
#
_entry.id   AF-A0A453RQP7-F1
#
_cell.length_a   1.000
_cell.length_b   1.000
_cell.length_c   1.000
_cell.angle_alpha   90.00
_cell.angle_beta   90.00
_cell.angle_gamma   90.00
#
_symmetry.space_group_name_H-M   'P 1'
#
loop_
_entity.id
_entity.type
_entity.pdbx_description
1 polymer ?
#
loop_
_entity_poly.entity_id
_entity_poly.type
_entity_poly.pdbx_seq_one_letter_code
_entity_poly.pdbx_strand_id
1 'polypeptide(L)'
;MHWLRWPDRVSAAEDIFAFDMKSEAWRLIVLPPEVEDRTDRWAGKKKLVTVEGKLCLVVIVDEEAEVWVITDYGRQQERWEKKMAVNLKNLGMQEGRALILRDLCSSEVAFFNSVYRVIWYDFWRGKIAEVPVHHKCIQEVFKYESDLVLWDIDENKI
;
A
#
# COMPACT_ATOMS: atom_id res chain seq x y z
N MET A 1 -8.49 4.54 14.07
CA MET A 1 -8.97 4.69 12.68
C MET A 1 -8.05 5.68 11.98
N HIS A 2 -7.66 5.40 10.73
CA HIS A 2 -6.72 6.23 9.97
C HIS A 2 -7.27 6.52 8.59
N TRP A 3 -7.13 7.75 8.13
CA TRP A 3 -7.59 8.17 6.79
C TRP A 3 -6.54 9.06 6.13
N LEU A 4 -6.20 8.74 4.88
CA LEU A 4 -5.36 9.61 4.07
C LEU A 4 -6.22 10.67 3.40
N ARG A 5 -5.83 11.94 3.59
CA ARG A 5 -6.46 13.07 2.89
C ARG A 5 -6.13 13.00 1.40
N TRP A 6 -7.09 13.32 0.54
CA TRP A 6 -6.78 13.59 -0.86
C TRP A 6 -5.88 14.82 -0.99
N PRO A 7 -4.94 14.85 -1.94
CA PRO A 7 -4.03 15.96 -2.11
C PRO A 7 -4.79 17.26 -2.35
N ASP A 8 -4.41 18.30 -1.62
CA ASP A 8 -4.97 19.63 -1.83
C ASP A 8 -4.65 20.13 -3.23
N ARG A 9 -5.62 20.72 -3.93
CA ARG A 9 -5.45 21.16 -5.32
C ARG A 9 -4.49 22.36 -5.45
N VAL A 10 -4.26 23.09 -4.36
CA VAL A 10 -3.45 24.32 -4.35
C VAL A 10 -2.05 24.06 -3.81
N SER A 11 -1.95 23.42 -2.64
CA SER A 11 -0.69 23.15 -1.94
C SER A 11 -0.09 21.77 -2.21
N ALA A 12 -0.85 20.84 -2.80
CA ALA A 12 -0.53 19.41 -2.91
C ALA A 12 -0.26 18.70 -1.57
N ALA A 13 -0.46 19.39 -0.43
CA ALA A 13 -0.26 18.82 0.89
C ALA A 13 -1.24 17.67 1.14
N GLU A 14 -0.73 16.63 1.81
CA GLU A 14 -1.45 15.44 2.21
C GLU A 14 -1.10 15.10 3.65
N ASP A 15 -2.10 14.72 4.45
CA ASP A 15 -1.94 14.36 5.85
C ASP A 15 -2.72 13.09 6.15
N ILE A 16 -2.36 12.41 7.24
CA ILE A 16 -3.11 11.28 7.75
C ILE A 16 -3.92 11.72 8.97
N PHE A 17 -5.24 11.60 8.89
CA PHE A 17 -6.11 11.76 10.03
C PHE A 17 -6.10 10.49 10.86
N ALA A 18 -5.82 10.62 12.16
CA ALA A 18 -5.92 9.53 13.11
C ALA A 18 -6.95 9.88 14.19
N PHE A 19 -7.89 8.98 14.43
CA PHE A 19 -8.82 9.08 15.55
C PHE A 19 -8.30 8.24 16.73
N ASP A 20 -7.97 8.91 17.84
CA ASP A 20 -7.60 8.27 19.10
C ASP A 20 -8.88 7.85 19.83
N MET A 21 -9.10 6.54 19.93
CA MET A 21 -10.30 5.97 20.57
C MET A 21 -10.35 6.22 22.09
N LYS A 22 -9.21 6.46 22.76
CA LYS A 22 -9.16 6.69 24.21
C LYS A 22 -9.53 8.12 24.56
N SER A 23 -9.02 9.07 23.79
CA SER A 23 -9.31 10.49 24.01
C SER A 23 -10.46 11.03 23.16
N GLU A 24 -11.03 10.19 22.28
CA GLU A 24 -12.09 10.53 21.33
C GLU A 24 -11.78 11.79 20.51
N ALA A 25 -10.52 11.95 20.14
CA ALA A 25 -10.01 13.15 19.48
C ALA A 25 -9.33 12.80 18.17
N TRP A 26 -9.49 13.70 17.19
CA TRP A 26 -8.72 13.68 15.96
C TRP A 26 -7.34 14.27 16.19
N ARG A 27 -6.35 13.66 15.55
CA ARG A 27 -4.99 14.19 15.44
C ARG A 27 -4.48 13.99 14.02
N LEU A 28 -3.56 14.85 13.62
CA LEU A 28 -2.86 14.72 12.34
C LEU A 28 -1.56 13.95 12.55
N ILE A 29 -1.25 13.09 11.60
CA ILE A 29 0.05 12.44 11.44
C ILE A 29 0.65 12.99 10.14
N VAL A 30 1.87 13.51 10.26
CA VAL A 30 2.63 14.04 9.13
C VAL A 30 3.22 12.86 8.33
N LEU A 31 3.31 13.03 7.02
CA LEU A 31 3.97 12.06 6.14
C LEU A 31 5.49 12.04 6.37
N PRO A 32 6.21 11.02 5.88
CA PRO A 32 7.68 11.07 5.85
C PRO A 32 8.16 12.33 5.10
N PRO A 33 9.13 13.10 5.63
CA PRO A 33 9.62 14.32 4.96
C PRO A 33 10.10 14.07 3.51
N GLU A 34 10.74 12.93 3.26
CA GLU A 34 11.21 12.53 1.92
C GLU A 34 10.08 12.27 0.91
N VAL A 35 8.85 12.09 1.41
CA VAL A 35 7.63 11.95 0.62
C VAL A 35 6.93 13.29 0.45
N GLU A 36 6.99 14.16 1.46
CA GLU A 36 6.39 15.50 1.45
C GLU A 36 7.12 16.47 0.51
N ASP A 37 8.47 16.42 0.47
CA ASP A 37 9.30 17.33 -0.32
C ASP A 37 9.23 17.09 -1.86
N ARG A 38 8.60 15.99 -2.30
CA ARG A 38 8.36 15.68 -3.73
C ARG A 38 7.19 16.53 -4.24
N THR A 39 7.48 17.81 -4.47
CA THR A 39 6.57 18.94 -4.72
C THR A 39 6.02 19.04 -6.15
N ASP A 40 6.26 18.04 -6.98
CA ASP A 40 5.66 17.92 -8.30
C ASP A 40 4.21 17.42 -8.19
N ARG A 41 3.26 18.24 -8.70
CA ARG A 41 1.80 18.24 -8.44
C ARG A 41 1.01 16.95 -8.69
N TRP A 42 1.66 15.83 -9.01
CA TRP A 42 1.08 14.50 -9.20
C TRP A 42 1.98 13.36 -8.72
N ALA A 43 2.94 13.62 -7.82
CA ALA A 43 4.10 12.79 -7.48
C ALA A 43 3.85 11.39 -6.86
N GLY A 44 2.70 10.77 -7.07
CA GLY A 44 2.52 9.34 -6.88
C GLY A 44 1.20 8.94 -6.23
N LYS A 45 0.73 7.73 -6.53
CA LYS A 45 -0.43 7.13 -5.87
C LYS A 45 -0.02 6.74 -4.45
N LYS A 46 -0.59 7.41 -3.44
CA LYS A 46 -0.38 7.11 -2.03
C LYS A 46 -1.53 6.26 -1.49
N LYS A 47 -1.22 5.34 -0.57
CA LYS A 47 -2.21 4.50 0.10
C LYS A 47 -1.77 4.10 1.49
N LEU A 48 -2.71 4.12 2.43
CA LEU A 48 -2.52 3.50 3.75
C LEU A 48 -2.91 2.04 3.70
N VAL A 49 -2.05 1.20 4.26
CA VAL A 49 -2.24 -0.25 4.41
C VAL A 49 -1.77 -0.68 5.78
N THR A 50 -2.16 -1.89 6.20
CA THR A 50 -1.69 -2.48 7.45
C THR A 50 -0.85 -3.71 7.13
N VAL A 51 0.40 -3.74 7.60
CA VAL A 51 1.28 -4.90 7.46
C VAL A 51 1.74 -5.29 8.86
N GLU A 52 1.56 -6.55 9.23
CA GLU A 52 2.00 -7.09 10.54
C GLU A 52 1.48 -6.26 11.73
N GLY A 53 0.26 -5.73 11.62
CA GLY A 53 -0.37 -4.89 12.66
C GLY A 53 0.18 -3.46 12.75
N LYS A 54 1.06 -3.03 11.83
CA LYS A 54 1.61 -1.67 11.79
C LYS A 54 1.02 -0.88 10.64
N LEU A 55 0.79 0.42 10.89
CA LEU A 55 0.37 1.35 9.84
C LEU A 55 1.52 1.57 8.85
N CYS A 56 1.22 1.37 7.58
CA CYS A 56 2.17 1.55 6.49
C CYS A 56 1.61 2.54 5.48
N LEU A 57 2.50 3.34 4.90
CA LEU A 57 2.23 4.21 3.77
C LEU A 57 2.97 3.64 2.56
N VAL A 58 2.21 3.35 1.50
CA VAL A 58 2.79 2.98 0.21
C VAL A 58 2.70 4.17 -0.73
N VAL A 59 3.82 4.50 -1.36
CA VAL A 59 3.93 5.60 -2.31
C VAL A 59 4.41 5.03 -3.64
N ILE A 60 3.65 5.24 -4.71
CA ILE A 60 4.00 4.77 -6.05
C ILE A 60 4.21 5.97 -6.97
N VAL A 61 5.44 6.20 -7.39
CA VAL A 61 5.84 7.28 -8.30
C VAL A 61 6.41 6.66 -9.57
N ASP A 62 5.81 6.96 -10.71
CA ASP A 62 6.17 6.35 -12.00
C ASP A 62 6.29 4.81 -11.95
N GLU A 63 7.51 4.29 -11.94
CA GLU A 63 7.84 2.86 -11.91
C GLU A 63 8.54 2.46 -10.61
N GLU A 64 8.34 3.21 -9.53
CA GLU A 64 8.92 2.91 -8.22
C GLU A 64 7.83 2.89 -7.15
N ALA A 65 7.84 1.83 -6.34
CA ALA A 65 7.04 1.74 -5.14
C ALA A 65 7.94 1.82 -3.92
N GLU A 66 7.53 2.60 -2.94
CA GLU A 66 8.17 2.71 -1.63
C GLU A 66 7.17 2.33 -0.54
N VAL A 67 7.62 1.56 0.44
CA VAL A 67 6.82 1.21 1.62
C VAL A 67 7.48 1.81 2.84
N TRP A 68 6.72 2.65 3.53
CA TRP A 68 7.09 3.32 4.76
C TRP A 68 6.27 2.76 5.91
N VAL A 69 6.91 2.46 7.03
CA VAL A 69 6.26 1.88 8.21
C VAL A 69 6.41 2.84 9.37
N ILE A 70 5.35 3.04 10.13
CA ILE A 70 5.45 3.78 11.38
C ILE A 70 6.12 2.89 12.44
N THR A 71 7.26 3.34 12.96
CA THR A 71 8.05 2.60 13.96
C THR A 71 7.84 3.12 15.37
N ASP A 72 7.56 4.41 15.50
CA ASP A 72 7.15 5.04 16.75
C ASP A 72 5.82 5.77 16.53
N TYR A 73 4.78 5.27 17.18
CA TYR A 73 3.45 5.86 17.18
C TYR A 73 3.27 6.75 18.43
N GLY A 74 4.25 7.61 18.69
CA GLY A 74 4.27 8.53 19.82
C GLY A 74 3.32 9.72 19.65
N ARG A 75 2.97 10.37 20.76
CA ARG A 75 2.10 11.56 20.76
C ARG A 75 2.82 12.87 20.36
N GLN A 76 4.15 12.88 20.41
CA GLN A 76 4.94 14.10 20.16
C GLN A 76 5.43 14.20 18.72
N GLN A 77 5.89 13.08 18.14
CA GLN A 77 6.31 13.01 16.75
C GLN A 77 6.33 11.55 16.30
N GLU A 78 5.65 11.24 15.20
CA GLU A 78 5.74 9.93 14.57
C GLU A 78 7.10 9.74 13.91
N ARG A 79 7.62 8.51 14.00
CA ARG A 79 8.80 8.11 13.23
C ARG A 79 8.41 7.13 12.14
N TRP A 80 8.77 7.49 10.92
CA TRP A 80 8.63 6.65 9.75
C TRP A 80 9.97 6.04 9.40
N GLU A 81 9.95 4.78 9.00
CA GLU A 81 11.11 4.08 8.44
C GLU A 81 10.76 3.57 7.05
N LYS A 82 11.65 3.83 6.08
CA LYS A 82 11.54 3.26 4.74
C LYS A 82 11.91 1.79 4.80
N LYS A 83 10.91 0.90 4.78
CA LYS A 83 11.15 -0.56 4.83
C LYS A 83 11.63 -1.08 3.48
N MET A 84 11.17 -0.50 2.37
CA MET A 84 11.64 -0.88 1.03
C MET A 84 11.41 0.18 -0.03
N ALA A 85 12.20 0.08 -1.10
CA ALA A 85 11.99 0.71 -2.39
C ALA A 85 12.18 -0.34 -3.48
N VAL A 86 11.25 -0.43 -4.41
CA VAL A 86 11.24 -1.45 -5.45
C VAL A 86 10.85 -0.88 -6.79
N ASN A 87 11.55 -1.34 -7.81
CA ASN A 87 11.28 -0.93 -9.18
C ASN A 87 10.19 -1.83 -9.79
N LEU A 88 9.18 -1.19 -10.37
CA LEU A 88 8.00 -1.77 -10.99
C LEU A 88 8.13 -1.87 -12.53
N LYS A 89 9.30 -1.67 -13.14
CA LYS A 89 9.49 -1.78 -14.60
C LYS A 89 8.93 -3.07 -15.19
N ASN A 90 9.17 -4.19 -14.51
CA ASN A 90 8.67 -5.50 -14.91
C ASN A 90 7.13 -5.55 -14.93
N LEU A 91 6.48 -4.76 -14.06
CA LEU A 91 5.03 -4.60 -13.98
C LEU A 91 4.53 -3.59 -15.05
N GLY A 92 5.28 -2.50 -15.27
CA GLY A 92 4.95 -1.41 -16.18
C GLY A 92 4.98 -1.77 -17.66
N MET A 93 5.80 -2.75 -18.07
CA MET A 93 5.87 -3.21 -19.46
C MET A 93 4.58 -3.93 -19.95
N GLN A 94 3.67 -4.33 -19.05
CA GLN A 94 2.46 -5.10 -19.40
C GLN A 94 1.20 -4.24 -19.57
N GLU A 95 1.08 -3.05 -18.96
CA GLU A 95 -0.21 -2.32 -19.01
C GLU A 95 -0.17 -0.79 -18.78
N GLY A 96 0.98 -0.15 -18.99
CA GLY A 96 1.08 1.31 -18.87
C GLY A 96 0.64 1.84 -17.48
N ARG A 97 0.39 3.14 -17.38
CA ARG A 97 0.20 3.90 -16.11
C ARG A 97 -1.09 3.56 -15.30
N ALA A 98 -1.82 2.51 -15.67
CA ALA A 98 -3.17 2.22 -15.15
C ALA A 98 -3.23 1.26 -13.95
N LEU A 99 -2.09 0.79 -13.42
CA LEU A 99 -2.08 -0.09 -12.25
C LEU A 99 -2.51 0.64 -10.98
N ILE A 100 -3.34 -0.03 -10.18
CA ILE A 100 -3.85 0.49 -8.91
C ILE A 100 -3.40 -0.47 -7.81
N LEU A 101 -2.66 0.05 -6.83
CA LEU A 101 -2.34 -0.70 -5.62
C LEU A 101 -3.60 -0.89 -4.77
N ARG A 102 -3.92 -2.15 -4.47
CA ARG A 102 -5.08 -2.51 -3.67
C ARG A 102 -4.74 -2.86 -2.25
N ASP A 103 -3.69 -3.63 -2.01
CA ASP A 103 -3.25 -3.90 -0.64
C ASP A 103 -1.83 -4.48 -0.61
N LEU A 104 -1.30 -4.65 0.60
CA LEU A 104 -0.11 -5.44 0.90
C LEU A 104 -0.49 -6.71 1.68
N CYS A 105 -0.08 -7.87 1.19
CA CYS A 105 -0.23 -9.13 1.92
C CYS A 105 0.78 -9.22 3.09
N SER A 106 2.02 -8.86 2.79
CA SER A 106 3.14 -8.70 3.71
C SER A 106 3.90 -7.44 3.30
N SER A 107 5.02 -7.11 3.95
CA SER A 107 5.84 -6.00 3.44
C SER A 107 6.36 -6.27 2.04
N GLU A 108 6.51 -7.53 1.65
CA GLU A 108 7.19 -7.97 0.43
C GLU A 108 6.24 -8.37 -0.69
N VAL A 109 4.93 -8.38 -0.44
CA VAL A 109 3.96 -8.91 -1.39
C VAL A 109 2.81 -7.93 -1.54
N ALA A 110 2.59 -7.47 -2.77
CA ALA A 110 1.55 -6.50 -3.10
C ALA A 110 0.48 -7.07 -4.03
N PHE A 111 -0.74 -6.59 -3.82
CA PHE A 111 -1.86 -6.81 -4.71
C PHE A 111 -2.14 -5.55 -5.53
N PHE A 112 -2.09 -5.71 -6.85
CA PHE A 112 -2.47 -4.70 -7.81
C PHE A 112 -3.66 -5.16 -8.62
N ASN A 113 -4.35 -4.21 -9.23
CA ASN A 113 -5.25 -4.52 -10.32
C ASN A 113 -5.17 -3.45 -11.41
N SER A 114 -5.62 -3.83 -12.59
CA SER A 114 -5.95 -2.94 -13.68
C SER A 114 -7.44 -3.03 -14.00
N VAL A 115 -7.82 -2.54 -15.18
CA VAL A 115 -9.18 -2.69 -15.71
C VAL A 115 -9.49 -4.16 -16.03
N TYR A 116 -8.49 -4.96 -16.40
CA TYR A 116 -8.67 -6.31 -16.94
C TYR A 116 -7.86 -7.40 -16.25
N ARG A 117 -7.10 -7.08 -15.20
CA ARG A 117 -6.29 -8.08 -14.48
C ARG A 117 -6.23 -7.82 -12.98
N VAL A 118 -6.08 -8.89 -12.23
CA VAL A 118 -5.55 -8.87 -10.87
C VAL A 118 -4.11 -9.36 -10.91
N ILE A 119 -3.25 -8.74 -10.13
CA ILE A 119 -1.82 -9.06 -10.10
C ILE A 119 -1.38 -9.20 -8.65
N TRP A 120 -0.73 -10.32 -8.38
CA TRP A 120 0.05 -10.57 -7.18
C TRP A 120 1.52 -10.37 -7.55
N TYR A 121 2.21 -9.51 -6.80
CA TYR A 121 3.61 -9.17 -7.06
C TYR A 121 4.46 -9.39 -5.81
N ASP A 122 5.47 -10.27 -5.96
CA ASP A 122 6.51 -10.51 -4.99
C ASP A 122 7.65 -9.51 -5.23
N PHE A 123 7.75 -8.51 -4.36
CA PHE A 123 8.79 -7.49 -4.40
C PHE A 123 10.19 -8.07 -4.22
N TRP A 124 10.33 -9.14 -3.44
CA TRP A 124 11.62 -9.76 -3.14
C TRP A 124 12.13 -10.59 -4.32
N ARG A 125 11.25 -11.40 -4.91
CA ARG A 125 11.60 -12.30 -6.02
C ARG A 125 11.39 -11.69 -7.40
N GLY A 126 10.74 -10.52 -7.48
CA GLY A 126 10.30 -9.91 -8.73
C GLY A 126 9.30 -10.78 -9.51
N LYS A 127 8.60 -11.69 -8.82
CA LYS A 127 7.68 -12.65 -9.44
C LYS A 127 6.29 -12.06 -9.58
N ILE A 128 5.68 -12.29 -10.73
CA ILE A 128 4.32 -11.85 -11.06
C ILE A 128 3.45 -13.10 -11.20
N ALA A 129 2.32 -13.10 -10.51
CA ALA A 129 1.20 -14.00 -10.80
C ALA A 129 -0.01 -13.14 -11.14
N GLU A 130 -0.64 -13.40 -12.29
CA GLU A 130 -1.75 -12.59 -12.78
C GLU A 130 -2.90 -13.45 -13.27
N VAL A 131 -4.12 -12.92 -13.16
CA VAL A 131 -5.33 -13.51 -13.73
C VAL A 131 -6.10 -12.44 -14.49
N PRO A 132 -6.52 -12.70 -15.74
CA PRO A 132 -7.41 -11.81 -16.46
C PRO A 132 -8.83 -11.84 -15.86
N VAL A 133 -9.47 -10.68 -15.80
CA VAL A 133 -10.89 -10.57 -15.44
C VAL A 133 -11.73 -10.36 -16.70
N HIS A 134 -12.84 -11.09 -16.78
CA HIS A 134 -13.74 -11.05 -17.94
C HIS A 134 -14.64 -9.81 -17.97
N HIS A 135 -14.79 -9.14 -16.82
CA HIS A 135 -15.61 -7.95 -16.66
C HIS A 135 -14.77 -6.81 -16.11
N LYS A 136 -15.04 -5.60 -16.61
CA LYS A 136 -14.29 -4.40 -16.23
C LYS A 136 -14.55 -4.04 -14.76
N CYS A 137 -13.55 -3.39 -14.17
CA CYS A 137 -13.62 -2.70 -12.88
C CYS A 137 -13.77 -3.64 -11.67
N ILE A 138 -12.64 -3.93 -11.03
CA ILE A 138 -12.60 -4.59 -9.72
C ILE A 138 -12.95 -3.57 -8.65
N GLN A 139 -13.98 -3.87 -7.85
CA GLN A 139 -14.47 -2.96 -6.80
C GLN A 139 -13.50 -2.91 -5.62
N GLU A 140 -13.33 -4.05 -4.95
CA GLU A 140 -12.57 -4.19 -3.72
C GLU A 140 -11.72 -5.46 -3.77
N VAL A 141 -10.57 -5.41 -3.12
CA VAL A 141 -9.76 -6.60 -2.80
C VAL A 141 -9.85 -6.74 -1.30
N PHE A 142 -10.48 -7.80 -0.85
CA PHE A 142 -10.66 -8.08 0.56
C PHE A 142 -9.72 -9.23 0.94
N LYS A 143 -8.81 -8.95 1.86
CA LYS A 143 -7.93 -9.96 2.44
C LYS A 143 -8.68 -10.66 3.56
N TYR A 144 -8.92 -11.96 3.40
CA TYR A 144 -9.57 -12.75 4.46
C TYR A 144 -8.48 -13.34 5.38
N GLU A 145 -8.65 -13.19 6.70
CA GLU A 145 -7.60 -13.57 7.66
C GLU A 145 -7.24 -15.06 7.58
N SER A 146 -8.18 -15.94 7.19
CA SER A 146 -7.90 -17.37 7.02
C SER A 146 -6.99 -17.68 5.82
N ASP A 147 -6.85 -16.75 4.86
CA ASP A 147 -5.94 -16.93 3.71
C ASP A 147 -4.47 -16.91 4.15
N LEU A 148 -4.18 -16.40 5.35
CA LEU A 148 -2.84 -16.35 5.95
C LEU A 148 -2.51 -17.56 6.81
N VAL A 149 -3.51 -18.39 7.11
CA VAL A 149 -3.27 -19.68 7.74
C VAL A 149 -2.70 -20.56 6.64
N LEU A 150 -1.45 -21.01 6.79
CA LEU A 150 -0.95 -22.12 6.00
C LEU A 150 -1.94 -23.25 6.25
N TRP A 151 -2.74 -23.56 5.24
CA TRP A 151 -3.47 -24.82 5.24
C TRP A 151 -2.37 -25.86 5.23
N ASP A 152 -2.08 -26.44 6.40
CA ASP A 152 -1.41 -27.71 6.50
C ASP A 152 -2.28 -28.66 5.69
N ILE A 153 -1.99 -28.76 4.39
CA ILE A 153 -2.42 -29.89 3.60
C ILE A 153 -1.63 -31.03 4.22
N ASP A 154 -2.26 -31.64 5.21
CA ASP A 154 -1.86 -32.89 5.80
C ASP A 154 -1.79 -33.89 4.62
N GLU A 155 -0.60 -34.04 4.03
CA GLU A 155 -0.31 -35.00 2.96
C GLU A 155 -0.38 -36.45 3.48
N ASN A 156 -1.21 -36.75 4.48
CA ASN A 156 -1.36 -38.11 4.97
C ASN A 156 -2.76 -38.44 5.46
N LYS A 157 -3.25 -39.58 4.92
CA LYS A 157 -4.45 -40.38 5.22
C LYS A 157 -5.61 -40.03 4.28
N ILE A 158 -5.98 -40.88 3.32
CA ILE A 158 -6.18 -42.35 3.37
C ILE A 158 -5.63 -43.02 2.12
#